data_AF-A0A7T1I665-F1
#
_entry.id   AF-A0A7T1I665-F1
#
_cell.length_a   1.000
_cell.length_b   1.000
_cell.length_c   1.000
_cell.angle_alpha   90.00
_cell.angle_beta   90.00
_cell.angle_gamma   90.00
#
_symmetry.space_group_name_H-M   'P 1'
#
loop_
_entity.id
_entity.type
_entity.pdbx_description
1 polymer ?
#
loop_
_entity_poly.entity_id
_entity_poly.type
_entity_poly.pdbx_seq_one_letter_code
_entity_poly.pdbx_strand_id
1 'polypeptide(L)'
;MPFTATPGRALQSLTLLLAPEGALSGDGQLRELFLERRTRQDGPTDLWYLPCSAVRELSLNDGSAEAVAALDPAVITWLQLRFGGDCQRVELPSGGLEPWASDLPPVAPLAPMRAMENA
;
A
#
# COMPACT_ATOMS: atom_id res chain seq x y z
N MET A 1 23.57 -1.71 -35.12
CA MET A 1 23.60 -2.05 -33.68
C MET A 1 22.39 -2.92 -33.38
N PRO A 2 22.55 -4.04 -32.63
CA PRO A 2 21.51 -5.03 -32.41
C PRO A 2 20.45 -4.53 -31.41
N PHE A 3 19.29 -5.21 -31.45
CA PHE A 3 18.12 -5.06 -30.59
C PHE A 3 18.45 -4.76 -29.11
N THR A 4 18.07 -3.58 -28.59
CA THR A 4 17.74 -3.46 -27.16
C THR A 4 16.28 -3.85 -27.00
N ALA A 5 16.03 -5.14 -26.79
CA ALA A 5 14.78 -5.55 -26.18
C ALA A 5 14.65 -4.76 -24.88
N THR A 6 13.74 -3.79 -24.82
CA THR A 6 13.23 -3.29 -23.54
C THR A 6 12.82 -4.54 -22.78
N PRO A 7 13.44 -4.88 -21.64
CA PRO A 7 13.04 -6.08 -20.90
C PRO A 7 11.54 -5.96 -20.69
N GLY A 8 10.81 -6.91 -21.28
CA GLY A 8 9.36 -6.93 -21.24
C GLY A 8 8.94 -6.73 -19.80
N ARG A 9 8.01 -5.79 -19.58
CA ARG A 9 7.36 -5.58 -18.29
C ARG A 9 6.88 -6.95 -17.80
N ALA A 10 7.64 -7.59 -16.94
CA ALA A 10 7.24 -8.86 -16.35
C ALA A 10 6.02 -8.56 -15.49
N LEU A 11 4.92 -9.26 -15.76
CA LEU A 11 3.80 -9.26 -14.83
C LEU A 11 4.26 -9.98 -13.58
N GLN A 12 4.14 -9.31 -12.44
CA GLN A 12 4.37 -9.91 -11.15
C GLN A 12 3.03 -10.07 -10.45
N SER A 13 2.86 -11.24 -9.83
CA SER A 13 1.69 -11.53 -9.01
C SER A 13 1.86 -10.79 -7.68
N LEU A 14 1.18 -9.67 -7.55
CA LEU A 14 1.14 -8.88 -6.33
C LEU A 14 -0.10 -9.26 -5.52
N THR A 15 0.05 -9.22 -4.21
CA THR A 15 -1.08 -9.34 -3.30
C THR A 15 -1.40 -7.94 -2.80
N LEU A 16 -2.66 -7.57 -2.84
CA LEU A 16 -3.21 -6.30 -2.38
C LEU A 16 -4.02 -6.54 -1.11
N LEU A 17 -3.87 -5.67 -0.13
CA LEU A 17 -4.80 -5.50 0.97
C LEU A 17 -5.64 -4.26 0.71
N LEU A 18 -6.93 -4.43 0.45
CA LEU A 18 -7.90 -3.36 0.28
C LEU A 18 -8.61 -3.09 1.60
N ALA A 19 -8.69 -1.82 1.98
CA ALA A 19 -9.45 -1.39 3.14
C ALA A 19 -10.12 -0.03 2.89
N PRO A 20 -11.17 0.32 3.65
CA PRO A 20 -11.78 1.64 3.57
C PRO A 20 -10.77 2.75 3.85
N GLU A 21 -10.95 3.92 3.24
CA GLU A 21 -10.10 5.10 3.49
C GLU A 21 -10.00 5.42 5.00
N GLY A 22 -8.77 5.51 5.51
CA GLY A 22 -8.46 5.75 6.91
C GLY A 22 -8.37 4.49 7.76
N ALA A 23 -8.68 3.29 7.24
CA ALA A 23 -8.58 2.05 8.01
C ALA A 23 -7.13 1.58 8.17
N LEU A 24 -6.26 1.77 7.16
CA LEU A 24 -4.85 1.40 7.26
C LEU A 24 -4.01 2.59 7.73
N SER A 25 -4.26 3.78 7.19
CA SER A 25 -3.48 4.97 7.51
C SER A 25 -3.94 5.72 8.76
N GLY A 26 -5.17 5.50 9.23
CA GLY A 26 -5.82 6.35 10.24
C GLY A 26 -5.14 6.40 11.60
N ASP A 27 -4.53 5.31 12.04
CA ASP A 27 -3.81 5.23 13.33
C ASP A 27 -2.30 5.48 13.19
N GLY A 28 -1.79 5.59 11.96
CA GLY A 28 -0.38 5.89 11.69
C GLY A 28 0.57 4.69 11.80
N GLN A 29 0.10 3.55 12.32
CA GLN A 29 0.91 2.33 12.43
C GLN A 29 1.44 1.83 11.07
N LEU A 30 0.65 1.97 10.00
CA LEU A 30 1.11 1.60 8.67
C LEU A 30 2.28 2.50 8.23
N ARG A 31 2.19 3.81 8.49
CA ARG A 31 3.25 4.77 8.18
C ARG A 31 4.52 4.46 8.97
N GLU A 32 4.40 4.19 10.27
CA GLU A 32 5.53 3.80 11.10
C GLU A 32 6.20 2.51 10.61
N LEU A 33 5.40 1.52 10.19
CA LEU A 33 5.92 0.29 9.63
C LEU A 33 6.69 0.52 8.32
N PHE A 34 6.17 1.37 7.43
CA PHE A 34 6.87 1.75 6.21
C PHE A 34 8.19 2.46 6.53
N LEU A 35 8.20 3.38 7.50
CA LEU A 35 9.41 4.06 7.95
C LEU A 35 10.44 3.10 8.55
N GLU A 36 10.04 2.22 9.48
CA GLU A 36 10.93 1.22 10.07
C GLU A 36 11.51 0.28 9.03
N ARG A 37 10.69 -0.20 8.07
CA ARG A 37 11.18 -1.06 6.99
C ARG A 37 12.16 -0.32 6.11
N ARG A 38 11.91 0.94 5.76
CA ARG A 38 12.81 1.74 4.95
C ARG A 38 14.12 2.08 5.67
N THR A 39 14.08 2.30 6.98
CA THR A 39 15.27 2.53 7.79
C THR A 39 16.10 1.25 7.98
N ARG A 40 15.46 0.08 8.06
CA ARG A 40 16.15 -1.21 8.26
C ARG A 40 16.55 -1.92 6.96
N GLN A 41 15.84 -1.68 5.85
CA GLN A 41 16.15 -2.32 4.56
C GLN A 41 17.10 -1.47 3.73
N ASP A 42 18.34 -1.94 3.62
CA ASP A 42 19.29 -1.58 2.55
C ASP A 42 18.94 -2.41 1.30
N GLY A 43 17.72 -2.22 0.75
CA GLY A 43 17.22 -3.06 -0.34
C GLY A 43 15.86 -2.62 -0.90
N PRO A 44 15.46 -3.12 -2.09
CA PRO A 44 14.21 -2.74 -2.74
C PRO A 44 13.02 -3.11 -1.86
N THR A 45 12.19 -2.11 -1.54
CA THR A 45 11.00 -2.31 -0.73
C THR A 45 9.91 -2.94 -1.58
N ASP A 46 9.66 -4.24 -1.40
CA ASP A 46 8.59 -4.98 -2.10
C ASP A 46 7.18 -4.69 -1.53
N LEU A 47 6.99 -3.49 -0.99
CA LEU A 47 5.79 -3.04 -0.32
C LEU A 47 5.46 -1.62 -0.78
N TRP A 48 4.27 -1.44 -1.34
CA TRP A 48 3.82 -0.19 -1.92
C TRP A 48 2.47 0.21 -1.32
N TYR A 49 2.37 1.48 -0.93
CA TYR A 49 1.11 2.05 -0.48
C TYR A 49 0.38 2.69 -1.66
N LEU A 50 -0.90 2.36 -1.85
CA LEU A 50 -1.75 2.84 -2.91
C LEU A 50 -2.88 3.70 -2.31
N PRO A 51 -2.86 5.03 -2.54
CA PRO A 51 -3.96 5.89 -2.10
C PRO A 51 -5.25 5.61 -2.89
N CYS A 52 -6.38 6.13 -2.42
CA CYS A 52 -7.69 5.96 -3.08
C CYS A 52 -7.69 6.34 -4.56
N SER A 53 -6.91 7.35 -4.96
CA SER A 53 -6.74 7.73 -6.37
C SER A 53 -6.13 6.61 -7.20
N ALA A 54 -5.08 5.96 -6.69
CA ALA A 54 -4.41 4.84 -7.37
C ALA A 54 -5.30 3.60 -7.42
N VAL A 55 -6.03 3.30 -6.34
CA VAL A 55 -6.98 2.17 -6.30
C VAL A 55 -8.08 2.34 -7.35
N ARG A 56 -8.60 3.56 -7.53
CA ARG A 56 -9.58 3.88 -8.57
C ARG A 56 -8.99 3.85 -9.96
N GLU A 57 -7.78 4.37 -10.16
CA GLU A 57 -7.10 4.36 -11.46
C GLU A 57 -6.79 2.93 -11.93
N LEU A 58 -6.44 2.04 -10.99
CA LEU A 58 -6.25 0.61 -11.24
C LEU A 58 -7.57 -0.17 -11.30
N SER A 59 -8.73 0.50 -11.14
CA SER A 59 -10.06 -0.11 -11.12
C SER A 59 -10.17 -1.29 -10.14
N LEU A 60 -9.45 -1.22 -9.01
CA LEU A 60 -9.43 -2.27 -7.99
C LEU A 60 -10.66 -2.20 -7.07
N ASN A 61 -11.21 -0.99 -6.89
CA ASN A 61 -12.41 -0.74 -6.11
C ASN A 61 -13.08 0.55 -6.62
N ASP A 62 -14.42 0.53 -6.72
CA ASP A 62 -15.23 1.69 -7.14
C ASP A 62 -15.38 2.77 -6.03
N GLY A 63 -15.04 2.43 -4.79
CA GLY A 63 -15.20 3.29 -3.61
C GLY A 63 -13.96 4.09 -3.19
N SER A 64 -14.09 4.79 -2.07
CA SER A 64 -12.98 5.38 -1.32
C SER A 64 -12.27 4.31 -0.49
N ALA A 65 -11.39 3.55 -1.13
CA ALA A 65 -10.59 2.52 -0.48
C ALA A 65 -9.11 2.79 -0.69
N GLU A 66 -8.31 2.60 0.35
CA GLU A 66 -6.86 2.55 0.28
C GLU A 66 -6.40 1.11 0.11
N ALA A 67 -5.23 0.92 -0.50
CA ALA A 67 -4.65 -0.40 -0.64
C ALA A 67 -3.16 -0.45 -0.32
N VAL A 68 -2.69 -1.62 0.07
CA VAL A 68 -1.26 -1.91 0.18
C VAL A 68 -0.94 -3.09 -0.71
N ALA A 69 0.03 -2.92 -1.61
CA ALA A 69 0.52 -3.98 -2.49
C ALA A 69 1.83 -4.54 -1.97
N ALA A 70 2.00 -5.85 -2.00
CA ALA A 70 3.29 -6.49 -1.75
C ALA A 70 3.53 -7.68 -2.68
N LEU A 71 4.81 -7.97 -2.97
CA LEU A 71 5.18 -9.20 -3.67
C LEU A 71 4.98 -10.44 -2.81
N ASP A 72 5.33 -10.34 -1.53
CA ASP A 72 5.19 -11.44 -0.59
C ASP A 72 3.75 -11.48 -0.03
N PRO A 73 2.94 -12.51 -0.37
CA PRO A 73 1.61 -12.65 0.17
C PRO A 73 1.60 -12.77 1.71
N ALA A 74 2.67 -13.27 2.32
CA ALA A 74 2.74 -13.37 3.79
C ALA A 74 2.71 -11.99 4.46
N VAL A 75 3.31 -10.97 3.83
CA VAL A 75 3.27 -9.59 4.32
C VAL A 75 1.84 -9.06 4.29
N ILE A 76 1.10 -9.30 3.20
CA ILE A 76 -0.30 -8.90 3.08
C ILE A 76 -1.19 -9.64 4.08
N THR A 77 -1.03 -10.96 4.23
CA THR A 77 -1.76 -11.73 5.23
C THR A 77 -1.50 -11.20 6.64
N TRP A 78 -0.25 -10.88 6.98
CA TRP A 78 0.09 -10.29 8.27
C TRP A 78 -0.56 -8.90 8.46
N LEU A 79 -0.56 -8.05 7.43
CA LEU A 79 -1.24 -6.75 7.47
C LEU A 79 -2.76 -6.92 7.62
N GLN A 80 -3.37 -7.88 6.93
CA GLN A 80 -4.79 -8.20 7.03
C GLN A 80 -5.17 -8.60 8.45
N LEU A 81 -4.34 -9.41 9.12
CA LEU A 81 -4.58 -9.81 10.51
C LEU A 81 -4.48 -8.61 11.47
N ARG A 82 -3.63 -7.63 11.17
CA ARG A 82 -3.40 -6.45 12.02
C ARG A 82 -4.46 -5.36 11.83
N PHE A 83 -4.77 -5.02 10.58
CA PHE A 83 -5.63 -3.89 10.23
C PHE A 83 -7.04 -4.31 9.80
N GLY A 84 -7.25 -5.58 9.50
CA GLY A 84 -8.44 -6.05 8.78
C GLY A 84 -8.39 -5.72 7.29
N GLY A 85 -9.50 -5.94 6.59
CA GLY A 85 -9.63 -5.68 5.16
C GLY A 85 -9.72 -6.94 4.31
N ASP A 86 -9.79 -6.71 3.00
CA ASP A 86 -9.96 -7.74 1.98
C ASP A 86 -8.67 -7.94 1.18
N CYS A 87 -8.28 -9.19 0.95
CA CYS A 87 -7.06 -9.51 0.22
C CYS A 87 -7.39 -9.93 -1.20
N GLN A 88 -6.83 -9.22 -2.18
CA GLN A 88 -6.97 -9.55 -3.59
C GLN A 88 -5.61 -9.78 -4.22
N ARG A 89 -5.48 -10.84 -5.03
CA ARG A 89 -4.27 -11.05 -5.84
C ARG A 89 -4.48 -10.46 -7.23
N VAL A 90 -3.50 -9.70 -7.71
CA VAL A 90 -3.50 -9.08 -9.04
C VAL A 90 -2.17 -9.30 -9.74
N GLU A 91 -2.22 -9.35 -11.06
CA GLU A 91 -1.02 -9.41 -11.88
C GLU A 91 -0.76 -8.02 -12.45
N LEU A 92 0.28 -7.34 -11.93
CA LEU A 92 0.66 -6.01 -12.37
C LEU A 92 2.09 -6.01 -12.89
N PRO A 93 2.41 -5.18 -13.88
CA PRO A 93 3.77 -5.05 -14.38
C PRO A 93 4.70 -4.53 -13.27
N SER A 94 5.81 -5.22 -13.04
CA SER A 94 6.74 -4.90 -11.96
C SER A 94 7.39 -3.52 -12.07
N GLY A 95 7.63 -3.04 -13.31
CA GLY A 95 8.04 -1.66 -13.59
C GLY A 95 6.86 -0.70 -13.76
N GLY A 96 5.77 -0.95 -13.03
CA GLY A 96 4.50 -0.27 -13.22
C GLY A 96 3.92 0.34 -11.97
N LEU A 97 4.17 -0.20 -10.79
CA LEU A 97 3.54 0.31 -9.56
C LEU A 97 4.13 1.63 -9.06
N GLU A 98 5.38 1.96 -9.38
CA GLU A 98 6.05 3.19 -8.95
C GLU A 98 5.25 4.49 -9.20
N PRO A 99 4.61 4.74 -10.37
CA PRO A 99 3.77 5.93 -10.58
C PRO A 99 2.51 5.99 -9.71
N TRP A 100 2.00 4.84 -9.26
CA TRP A 100 0.78 4.73 -8.44
C TRP A 100 1.07 4.61 -6.95
N ALA A 101 2.24 4.06 -6.62
CA ALA A 101 2.71 3.88 -5.26
C ALA A 101 3.11 5.24 -4.68
N SER A 102 2.55 5.55 -3.52
CA SER A 102 3.08 6.66 -2.73
C SER A 102 4.30 6.19 -1.95
N ASP A 103 5.30 7.07 -1.86
CA ASP A 103 6.55 6.83 -1.14
C ASP A 103 6.33 6.57 0.36
N LEU A 104 5.28 7.17 0.95
CA LEU A 104 4.86 6.94 2.32
C LEU A 104 3.33 7.02 2.46
N PRO A 105 2.71 6.19 3.32
CA PRO A 105 1.32 6.38 3.71
C PRO A 105 1.08 7.78 4.30
N PRO A 106 -0.13 8.35 4.14
CA PRO A 106 -0.44 9.66 4.68
C PRO A 106 -0.21 9.68 6.19
N VAL A 107 0.17 10.86 6.70
CA VAL A 107 0.31 11.04 8.14
C VAL A 107 -1.05 10.79 8.76
N ALA A 108 -1.10 9.97 9.81
CA ALA A 108 -2.32 9.80 10.58
C ALA A 108 -2.82 11.20 10.96
N PRO A 109 -4.09 11.53 10.70
CA PRO A 109 -4.63 12.74 11.28
C PRO A 109 -4.40 12.61 12.79
N LEU A 110 -3.67 13.57 13.37
CA LEU A 110 -3.59 13.72 14.82
C LEU A 110 -5.03 13.70 15.29
N ALA A 111 -5.47 12.58 15.88
CA ALA A 111 -6.82 12.47 16.39
C ALA A 111 -7.03 13.73 17.22
N PRO A 112 -8.10 14.51 16.97
CA PRO A 112 -8.39 15.60 17.88
C PRO A 112 -8.48 14.95 19.25
N MET A 113 -7.55 15.30 20.15
CA MET A 113 -7.67 14.97 21.56
C MET A 113 -9.11 15.29 21.90
N ARG A 114 -9.93 14.24 22.11
CA ARG A 114 -11.23 14.43 22.72
C ARG A 114 -10.88 14.94 24.10
N ALA A 115 -10.84 16.26 24.24
CA ALA A 115 -10.96 16.93 25.49
C ALA A 115 -12.28 16.45 26.09
N MET A 116 -12.17 15.36 26.85
CA MET A 116 -13.06 15.01 27.94
C MET A 116 -12.94 16.20 28.90
N GLU A 117 -13.96 17.04 29.03
CA GLU A 117 -15.10 16.99 29.96
C GLU A 117 -15.96 18.23 29.58
N ASN A 118 -17.28 18.24 29.40
CA ASN A 118 -18.41 17.72 30.17
C ASN A 118 -18.45 18.19 31.64
N ALA A 119 -18.91 19.43 31.87
CA ALA A 119 -20.06 19.78 32.72
C ALA A 119 -20.10 21.28 33.00
#